data_AF-A0A085VLY5-F1
#
_entry.id   AF-A0A085VLY5-F1
#
_cell.length_a   1.000
_cell.length_b   1.000
_cell.length_c   1.000
_cell.angle_alpha   90.00
_cell.angle_beta   90.00
_cell.angle_gamma   90.00
#
_symmetry.space_group_name_H-M   'P 1'
#
loop_
_entity.id
_entity.type
_entity.pdbx_description
1 polymer ?
#
loop_
_entity_poly.entity_id
_entity_poly.type
_entity_poly.pdbx_seq_one_letter_code
_entity_poly.pdbx_strand_id
1 'polypeptide(L)'
;MDEIQRLSELLSANQRNEEHKHQQFHADLAQWETSIRTLYEQIEQWLAPLIASGQIVTEYEPHLAQSKGYPDENSPFRTQRLTLTIAGRQVVFIPDAMGPKGLVSIVATGLSLHGQEQVSLSCVDATQGKQWMEKKRIGVKESDAQPFTADYFAKQLQALVPMHSV
;
A
#
# COMPACT_ATOMS: atom_id res chain seq x y z
N MET A 1 -16.76 -7.69 49.17
CA MET A 1 -15.97 -7.92 47.95
C MET A 1 -14.54 -7.56 48.34
N ASP A 2 -13.64 -8.54 48.35
CA ASP A 2 -12.24 -8.36 48.74
C ASP A 2 -11.50 -7.58 47.64
N GLU A 3 -10.73 -6.57 48.02
CA GLU A 3 -9.96 -5.73 47.08
C GLU A 3 -8.93 -6.57 46.31
N ILE A 4 -8.42 -7.65 46.92
CA ILE A 4 -7.51 -8.60 46.27
C ILE A 4 -8.23 -9.40 45.18
N GLN A 5 -9.49 -9.78 45.40
CA GLN A 5 -10.29 -10.49 44.41
C GLN A 5 -10.58 -9.58 43.20
N ARG A 6 -10.89 -8.31 43.44
CA ARG A 6 -11.10 -7.31 42.38
C ARG A 6 -9.81 -7.05 41.57
N LEU A 7 -8.65 -6.99 42.23
CA LEU A 7 -7.37 -6.85 41.55
C LEU A 7 -7.07 -8.07 40.67
N SER A 8 -7.32 -9.28 41.15
CA SER A 8 -7.15 -10.53 40.39
C SER A 8 -8.02 -10.55 39.12
N GLU A 9 -9.28 -10.13 39.23
CA GLU A 9 -10.19 -10.00 38.10
C GLU A 9 -9.71 -8.96 37.07
N LEU A 10 -9.23 -7.81 37.54
CA LEU A 10 -8.69 -6.75 36.67
C LEU A 10 -7.42 -7.19 35.95
N LEU A 11 -6.48 -7.85 36.63
CA LEU A 11 -5.25 -8.37 36.02
C LEU A 11 -5.56 -9.45 34.98
N SER A 12 -6.48 -10.37 35.29
CA SER A 12 -6.91 -11.42 34.36
C SER A 12 -7.66 -10.86 33.15
N ALA A 13 -8.44 -9.79 33.32
CA ALA A 13 -9.07 -9.07 32.22
C ALA A 13 -8.05 -8.31 31.36
N ASN A 14 -7.04 -7.71 32.00
CA ASN A 14 -5.97 -7.00 31.30
C ASN A 14 -5.14 -7.96 30.45
N GLN A 15 -4.69 -9.09 31.01
CA GLN A 15 -3.93 -10.09 30.26
C GLN A 15 -4.69 -10.60 29.03
N ARG A 16 -5.98 -10.95 29.18
CA ARG A 16 -6.82 -11.35 28.04
C ARG A 16 -6.92 -10.24 27.00
N ASN A 17 -7.08 -8.99 27.41
CA ASN A 17 -7.13 -7.86 26.48
C ASN A 17 -5.82 -7.70 25.70
N GLU A 18 -4.66 -7.86 26.34
CA GLU A 18 -3.36 -7.79 25.66
C GLU A 18 -3.16 -8.95 24.68
N GLU A 19 -3.53 -10.18 25.06
CA GLU A 19 -3.49 -11.34 24.17
C GLU A 19 -4.39 -11.14 22.93
N HIS A 20 -5.61 -10.63 23.13
CA HIS A 20 -6.53 -10.32 22.04
C HIS A 20 -5.97 -9.21 21.12
N LYS A 21 -5.36 -8.16 21.67
CA LYS A 21 -4.72 -7.10 20.88
C LYS A 21 -3.56 -7.65 20.04
N HIS A 22 -2.72 -8.51 20.62
CA HIS A 22 -1.63 -9.14 19.88
C HIS A 22 -2.14 -9.99 18.72
N GLN A 23 -3.16 -10.82 18.96
CA GLN A 23 -3.76 -11.65 17.91
C GLN A 23 -4.37 -10.79 16.79
N GLN A 24 -5.12 -9.74 17.14
CA GLN A 24 -5.69 -8.82 16.16
C GLN A 24 -4.60 -8.13 15.34
N PHE A 25 -3.53 -7.66 15.98
CA PHE A 25 -2.42 -7.02 15.29
C PHE A 25 -1.75 -7.96 14.27
N HIS A 26 -1.54 -9.23 14.62
CA HIS A 26 -0.98 -10.21 13.68
C HIS A 26 -1.92 -10.51 12.51
N ALA A 27 -3.24 -10.58 12.76
CA ALA A 27 -4.23 -10.75 11.70
C ALA A 27 -4.25 -9.54 10.74
N ASP A 28 -4.22 -8.33 11.29
CA ASP A 28 -4.21 -7.09 10.51
C ASP A 28 -2.91 -6.96 9.70
N LEU A 29 -1.76 -7.34 10.27
CA LEU A 29 -0.48 -7.36 9.58
C LEU A 29 -0.50 -8.30 8.36
N ALA A 30 -1.00 -9.53 8.54
CA ALA A 30 -1.12 -10.50 7.46
C ALA A 30 -2.07 -10.02 6.35
N GLN A 31 -3.16 -9.35 6.74
CA GLN A 31 -4.11 -8.76 5.80
C GLN A 31 -3.52 -7.57 5.05
N TRP A 32 -2.74 -6.73 5.71
CA TRP A 32 -2.01 -5.61 5.11
C TRP A 32 -1.06 -6.12 4.02
N GLU A 33 -0.20 -7.10 4.34
CA GLU A 33 0.76 -7.68 3.40
C GLU A 33 0.04 -8.35 2.21
N THR A 34 -1.01 -9.13 2.49
CA THR A 34 -1.81 -9.79 1.45
C THR A 34 -2.46 -8.79 0.52
N SER A 35 -2.96 -7.66 1.03
CA SER A 35 -3.60 -6.63 0.20
C SER A 35 -2.62 -5.99 -0.78
N ILE A 36 -1.37 -5.73 -0.35
CA ILE A 36 -0.31 -5.19 -1.21
C ILE A 36 0.05 -6.21 -2.30
N ARG A 37 0.28 -7.47 -1.93
CA ARG A 37 0.62 -8.53 -2.88
C ARG A 37 -0.48 -8.71 -3.94
N THR A 38 -1.75 -8.77 -3.52
CA THR A 38 -2.87 -8.90 -4.44
C THR A 38 -2.97 -7.71 -5.40
N LEU A 39 -2.66 -6.48 -4.96
CA LEU A 39 -2.60 -5.34 -5.86
C LEU A 39 -1.49 -5.50 -6.91
N TYR A 40 -0.30 -5.94 -6.51
CA TYR A 40 0.81 -6.14 -7.45
C TYR A 40 0.49 -7.23 -8.48
N GLU A 41 -0.09 -8.35 -8.04
CA GLU A 41 -0.60 -9.41 -8.94
C GLU A 41 -1.64 -8.84 -9.92
N GLN A 42 -2.55 -7.98 -9.45
CA GLN A 42 -3.54 -7.32 -10.31
C GLN A 42 -2.88 -6.41 -11.36
N ILE A 43 -1.90 -5.61 -10.94
CA ILE A 43 -1.14 -4.72 -11.84
C ILE A 43 -0.42 -5.55 -12.91
N GLU A 44 0.27 -6.61 -12.53
CA GLU A 44 0.93 -7.50 -13.49
C GLU A 44 -0.06 -8.16 -14.44
N GLN A 45 -1.22 -8.59 -13.94
CA GLN A 45 -2.27 -9.15 -14.79
C GLN A 45 -2.77 -8.13 -15.82
N TRP A 46 -2.97 -6.88 -15.42
CA TRP A 46 -3.38 -5.80 -16.34
C TRP A 46 -2.30 -5.50 -17.39
N LEU A 47 -1.03 -5.60 -17.01
CA LEU A 47 0.11 -5.29 -17.87
C LEU A 47 0.69 -6.52 -18.60
N ALA A 48 0.13 -7.72 -18.39
CA ALA A 48 0.68 -8.97 -18.90
C ALA A 48 1.05 -8.94 -20.41
N PRO A 49 0.25 -8.36 -21.32
CA PRO A 49 0.63 -8.26 -22.73
C PRO A 49 1.89 -7.41 -22.97
N LEU A 50 2.09 -6.35 -22.20
CA LEU A 50 3.22 -5.42 -22.31
C LEU A 50 4.48 -5.98 -21.64
N ILE A 51 4.31 -6.77 -20.58
CA ILE A 51 5.39 -7.50 -19.94
C ILE A 51 5.88 -8.62 -20.87
N ALA A 52 4.96 -9.39 -21.44
CA ALA A 52 5.29 -10.48 -22.36
C ALA A 52 6.00 -10.00 -23.65
N SER A 53 5.70 -8.78 -24.12
CA SER A 53 6.39 -8.17 -25.25
C SER A 53 7.73 -7.50 -24.89
N GLY A 54 8.10 -7.49 -23.60
CA GLY A 54 9.31 -6.83 -23.09
C GLY A 54 9.24 -5.30 -23.10
N GLN A 55 8.05 -4.71 -23.29
CA GLN A 55 7.86 -3.26 -23.27
C GLN A 55 7.82 -2.70 -21.85
N ILE A 56 7.42 -3.53 -20.89
CA ILE A 56 7.47 -3.24 -19.46
C ILE A 56 8.29 -4.32 -18.76
N VAL A 57 9.22 -3.89 -17.91
CA VAL A 57 9.96 -4.79 -17.02
C VAL A 57 9.47 -4.56 -15.60
N THR A 58 9.19 -5.65 -14.88
CA THR A 58 8.79 -5.62 -13.46
C THR A 58 9.93 -6.13 -12.57
N GLU A 59 10.16 -5.44 -11.47
CA GLU A 59 11.19 -5.78 -10.49
C GLU A 59 10.59 -5.70 -9.08
N TYR A 60 10.90 -6.69 -8.25
CA TYR A 60 10.50 -6.72 -6.83
C TYR A 60 11.72 -6.61 -5.94
N GLU A 61 11.70 -5.64 -5.04
CA GLU A 61 12.78 -5.42 -4.08
C GLU A 61 12.25 -5.53 -2.65
N PRO A 62 12.98 -6.18 -1.72
CA PRO A 62 12.61 -6.17 -0.31
C PRO A 62 12.41 -4.75 0.23
N HIS A 63 11.36 -4.58 1.03
CA HIS A 63 11.00 -3.30 1.62
C HIS A 63 10.58 -3.47 3.08
N LEU A 64 11.11 -2.60 3.93
CA LEU A 64 10.74 -2.49 5.33
C LEU A 64 10.03 -1.17 5.53
N ALA A 65 8.71 -1.21 5.70
CA ALA A 65 7.94 0.00 5.87
C ALA A 65 8.12 0.55 7.29
N GLN A 66 8.39 1.85 7.40
CA GLN A 66 8.68 2.50 8.67
C GLN A 66 7.41 3.08 9.29
N SER A 67 7.28 2.97 10.61
CA SER A 67 6.22 3.59 11.39
C SER A 67 6.80 4.19 12.65
N LYS A 68 6.29 5.35 13.08
CA LYS A 68 6.73 6.03 14.31
C LYS A 68 6.62 5.16 15.58
N GLY A 69 5.82 4.09 15.54
CA GLY A 69 5.63 3.16 16.65
C GLY A 69 6.68 2.04 16.77
N TYR A 70 7.54 1.84 15.77
CA TYR A 70 8.54 0.75 15.76
C TYR A 70 9.93 1.31 15.40
N PRO A 71 10.99 0.98 16.15
CA PRO A 71 12.37 1.31 15.75
C PRO A 71 12.71 0.74 14.37
N ASP A 72 13.51 1.46 13.60
CA ASP A 72 13.75 1.19 12.18
C ASP A 72 14.24 -0.24 11.88
N GLU A 73 14.98 -0.88 12.79
CA GLU A 73 15.53 -2.24 12.58
C GLU A 73 14.54 -3.37 12.93
N ASN A 74 13.45 -3.08 13.65
CA ASN A 74 12.51 -4.08 14.18
C ASN A 74 11.06 -3.88 13.69
N SER A 75 10.87 -3.15 12.59
CA SER A 75 9.53 -2.98 12.03
C SER A 75 8.94 -4.35 11.62
N PRO A 76 7.71 -4.68 12.05
CA PRO A 76 7.02 -5.88 11.61
C PRO A 76 6.50 -5.77 10.16
N PHE A 77 6.52 -4.57 9.57
CA PHE A 77 5.96 -4.28 8.25
C PHE A 77 6.94 -4.61 7.12
N ARG A 78 7.17 -5.90 6.91
CA ARG A 78 8.03 -6.43 5.84
C ARG A 78 7.20 -6.75 4.61
N THR A 79 7.65 -6.27 3.45
CA THR A 79 6.98 -6.47 2.17
C THR A 79 7.97 -6.26 1.03
N GLN A 80 7.47 -5.98 -0.18
CA GLN A 80 8.27 -5.65 -1.35
C GLN A 80 7.82 -4.32 -1.96
N ARG A 81 8.76 -3.65 -2.61
CA ARG A 81 8.49 -2.58 -3.58
C ARG A 81 8.36 -3.20 -4.95
N LEU A 82 7.41 -2.70 -5.74
CA LEU A 82 7.28 -3.03 -7.16
C LEU A 82 7.80 -1.86 -7.99
N THR A 83 8.76 -2.13 -8.86
CA THR A 83 9.26 -1.18 -9.85
C THR A 83 8.82 -1.63 -11.24
N LEU A 84 8.18 -0.73 -11.99
CA LEU A 84 7.85 -0.91 -13.39
C LEU A 84 8.75 -0.01 -14.22
N THR A 85 9.46 -0.57 -15.20
CA THR A 85 10.23 0.21 -16.18
C THR A 85 9.50 0.23 -17.51
N ILE A 86 9.08 1.42 -17.96
CA ILE A 86 8.37 1.66 -19.22
C ILE A 86 9.07 2.77 -20.01
N ALA A 87 9.48 2.49 -21.24
CA ALA A 87 10.16 3.46 -22.13
C ALA A 87 11.33 4.22 -21.44
N GLY A 88 12.11 3.52 -20.61
CA GLY A 88 13.24 4.10 -19.86
C GLY A 88 12.87 4.93 -18.63
N ARG A 89 11.58 4.97 -18.26
CA ARG A 89 11.08 5.62 -17.04
C ARG A 89 10.67 4.57 -16.00
N GLN A 90 10.93 4.88 -14.74
CA GLN A 90 10.56 4.02 -13.62
C GLN A 90 9.32 4.55 -12.90
N VAL A 91 8.37 3.66 -12.67
CA VAL A 91 7.24 3.85 -11.76
C VAL A 91 7.47 2.91 -10.57
N VAL A 92 7.58 3.46 -9.36
CA VAL A 92 7.90 2.68 -8.16
C VAL A 92 6.75 2.76 -7.18
N PHE A 93 6.23 1.61 -6.78
CA PHE A 93 5.20 1.44 -5.77
C PHE A 93 5.86 1.07 -4.43
N ILE A 94 5.72 1.94 -3.45
CA ILE A 94 6.35 1.86 -2.13
C ILE A 94 5.28 1.74 -1.06
N PRO A 95 5.09 0.55 -0.44
CA PRO A 95 4.10 0.40 0.61
C PRO A 95 4.44 1.18 1.87
N ASP A 96 3.43 1.81 2.48
CA ASP A 96 3.56 2.41 3.79
C ASP A 96 3.28 1.38 4.89
N ALA A 97 3.80 1.64 6.09
CA ALA A 97 3.41 0.88 7.26
C ALA A 97 1.91 1.07 7.53
N MET A 98 1.27 0.03 8.02
CA MET A 98 -0.17 0.01 8.25
C MET A 98 -0.62 1.24 9.05
N GLY A 99 -1.52 2.02 8.46
CA GLY A 99 -2.04 3.25 9.03
C GLY A 99 -3.12 3.00 10.09
N PRO A 100 -3.70 4.09 10.63
CA PRO A 100 -4.80 4.00 11.59
C PRO A 100 -5.94 3.11 11.06
N LYS A 101 -6.51 2.29 11.94
CA LYS A 101 -7.60 1.35 11.62
C LYS A 101 -7.26 0.32 10.52
N GLY A 102 -5.98 -0.02 10.35
CA GLY A 102 -5.57 -1.02 9.37
C GLY A 102 -5.47 -0.50 7.94
N LEU A 103 -5.41 0.83 7.76
CA LEU A 103 -5.33 1.43 6.43
C LEU A 103 -4.07 0.93 5.69
N VAL A 104 -4.27 0.38 4.50
CA VAL A 104 -3.18 -0.02 3.61
C VAL A 104 -2.98 1.10 2.59
N SER A 105 -1.77 1.64 2.51
CA SER A 105 -1.41 2.64 1.51
C SER A 105 -0.08 2.33 0.82
N ILE A 106 0.04 2.84 -0.41
CA ILE A 106 1.23 2.73 -1.24
C ILE A 106 1.50 4.09 -1.88
N VAL A 107 2.73 4.58 -1.79
CA VAL A 107 3.19 5.74 -2.55
C VAL A 107 3.64 5.27 -3.93
N ALA A 108 3.11 5.88 -4.99
CA ALA A 108 3.52 5.61 -6.36
C ALA A 108 4.35 6.78 -6.91
N THR A 109 5.67 6.62 -7.00
CA THR A 109 6.57 7.64 -7.56
C THR A 109 6.76 7.41 -9.06
N GLY A 110 6.94 8.47 -9.84
CA GLY A 110 7.16 8.39 -11.29
C GLY A 110 5.89 8.19 -12.12
N LEU A 111 4.72 8.04 -11.47
CA LEU A 111 3.42 7.96 -12.16
C LEU A 111 2.89 9.31 -12.63
N SER A 112 3.49 10.41 -12.16
CA SER A 112 3.20 11.77 -12.62
C SER A 112 4.36 12.37 -13.38
N LEU A 113 4.04 13.10 -14.46
CA LEU A 113 4.99 13.93 -15.20
C LEU A 113 5.39 15.20 -14.42
N HIS A 114 4.57 15.60 -13.45
CA HIS A 114 4.80 16.78 -12.63
C HIS A 114 5.56 16.36 -11.38
N GLY A 115 6.86 16.65 -11.32
CA GLY A 115 7.73 16.23 -10.21
C GLY A 115 7.33 16.71 -8.80
N GLN A 116 6.32 17.58 -8.68
CA GLN A 116 5.74 18.00 -7.40
C GLN A 116 4.47 17.24 -7.00
N GLU A 117 3.95 16.38 -7.88
CA GLU A 117 2.75 15.59 -7.62
C GLU A 117 3.12 14.29 -6.90
N GLN A 118 2.55 14.10 -5.71
CA GLN A 118 2.60 12.85 -4.97
C GLN A 118 1.37 12.03 -5.31
N VAL A 119 1.57 10.78 -5.70
CA VAL A 119 0.48 9.84 -5.92
C VAL A 119 0.50 8.80 -4.81
N SER A 120 -0.66 8.59 -4.19
CA SER A 120 -0.86 7.56 -3.16
C SER A 120 -2.05 6.71 -3.51
N LEU A 121 -1.92 5.40 -3.36
CA LEU A 121 -3.00 4.44 -3.41
C LEU A 121 -3.40 4.08 -1.99
N SER A 122 -4.69 4.04 -1.69
CA SER A 122 -5.21 3.54 -0.42
C SER A 122 -6.27 2.46 -0.66
N CYS A 123 -6.16 1.36 0.07
CA CYS A 123 -7.17 0.32 0.05
C CYS A 123 -8.30 0.74 0.97
N VAL A 124 -9.49 0.93 0.41
CA VAL A 124 -10.71 1.22 1.16
C VAL A 124 -11.64 0.03 1.11
N ASP A 125 -12.33 -0.21 2.22
CA ASP A 125 -13.46 -1.13 2.25
C ASP A 125 -14.71 -0.34 1.85
N ALA A 126 -15.02 -0.35 0.56
CA ALA A 126 -16.05 0.55 0.03
C ALA A 126 -17.47 0.10 0.44
N THR A 127 -17.66 -1.17 0.85
CA THR A 127 -18.79 -1.75 1.65
C THR A 127 -18.99 -3.27 1.46
N GLN A 128 -18.40 -3.93 0.44
CA GLN A 128 -18.48 -5.39 0.20
C GLN A 128 -17.28 -5.96 -0.59
N GLY A 129 -16.13 -5.27 -0.58
CA GLY A 129 -14.96 -5.68 -1.34
C GLY A 129 -13.84 -4.65 -1.27
N LYS A 130 -12.59 -5.13 -1.35
CA LYS A 130 -11.39 -4.30 -1.35
C LYS A 130 -11.33 -3.51 -2.66
N GLN A 131 -11.32 -2.18 -2.58
CA GLN A 131 -11.08 -1.31 -3.72
C GLN A 131 -9.88 -0.40 -3.44
N TRP A 132 -8.98 -0.30 -4.41
CA TRP A 132 -7.89 0.65 -4.36
C TRP A 132 -8.33 1.99 -4.93
N MET A 133 -8.03 3.05 -4.20
CA MET A 133 -8.32 4.42 -4.57
C MET A 133 -7.01 5.18 -4.73
N GLU A 134 -6.83 5.85 -5.86
CA GLU A 134 -5.75 6.79 -6.05
C GLU A 134 -6.15 8.17 -5.55
N LYS A 135 -5.20 8.82 -4.88
CA LYS A 135 -5.27 10.23 -4.54
C LYS A 135 -3.98 10.92 -4.95
N LYS A 136 -4.12 12.12 -5.51
CA LYS A 136 -3.01 12.96 -5.92
C LYS A 136 -2.90 14.17 -5.00
N ARG A 137 -1.68 14.59 -4.70
CA ARG A 137 -1.40 15.79 -3.91
C ARG A 137 -0.35 16.64 -4.61
N ILE A 138 -0.62 17.94 -4.76
CA ILE A 138 0.33 18.94 -5.24
C ILE A 138 0.45 20.03 -4.18
N GLY A 139 1.57 20.04 -3.45
CA GLY A 139 1.75 20.91 -2.28
C GLY A 139 0.67 20.65 -1.22
N VAL A 140 -0.17 21.64 -0.94
CA VAL A 140 -1.30 21.53 0.03
C VAL A 140 -2.62 21.13 -0.62
N LYS A 141 -2.68 21.06 -1.96
CA LYS A 141 -3.92 20.70 -2.67
C LYS A 141 -3.99 19.20 -2.86
N GLU A 142 -5.13 18.63 -2.52
CA GLU A 142 -5.44 17.22 -2.73
C GLU A 142 -6.57 17.06 -3.73
N SER A 143 -6.44 16.09 -4.65
CA SER A 143 -7.52 15.70 -5.52
C SER A 143 -8.55 14.85 -4.78
N ASP A 144 -9.74 14.75 -5.36
CA ASP A 144 -10.68 13.69 -4.99
C ASP A 144 -10.07 12.32 -5.28
N ALA A 145 -10.40 11.35 -4.44
CA ALA A 145 -9.95 9.98 -4.61
C ALA A 145 -10.69 9.33 -5.80
N GLN A 146 -9.94 8.66 -6.68
CA GLN A 146 -10.47 7.99 -7.87
C GLN A 146 -10.22 6.48 -7.80
N PRO A 147 -11.12 5.62 -8.30
CA PRO A 147 -10.87 4.18 -8.35
C PRO A 147 -9.64 3.85 -9.20
N PHE A 148 -8.73 3.07 -8.63
CA PHE A 148 -7.53 2.60 -9.32
C PHE A 148 -7.85 1.32 -10.11
N THR A 149 -8.23 1.49 -11.37
CA THR A 149 -8.62 0.42 -12.30
C THR A 149 -7.59 0.24 -13.41
N ALA A 150 -7.67 -0.88 -14.14
CA ALA A 150 -6.82 -1.15 -15.30
C ALA A 150 -6.84 -0.01 -16.34
N ASP A 151 -8.02 0.46 -16.73
CA ASP A 151 -8.18 1.53 -17.73
C ASP A 151 -7.62 2.86 -17.22
N TYR A 152 -7.84 3.17 -15.93
CA TYR A 152 -7.33 4.38 -15.32
C TYR A 152 -5.79 4.36 -15.30
N PHE A 153 -5.22 3.24 -14.86
CA PHE A 153 -3.77 3.06 -14.79
C PHE A 153 -3.12 3.06 -16.18
N ALA A 154 -3.72 2.40 -17.17
CA ALA A 154 -3.23 2.41 -18.54
C ALA A 154 -3.14 3.82 -19.13
N LYS A 155 -4.13 4.68 -18.87
CA LYS A 155 -4.10 6.09 -19.30
C LYS A 155 -2.96 6.87 -18.65
N GLN A 156 -2.67 6.60 -17.37
CA GLN A 156 -1.54 7.22 -16.69
C GLN A 156 -0.21 6.78 -17.29
N LEU A 157 -0.02 5.48 -17.53
CA LEU A 157 1.19 4.96 -18.18
C LEU A 157 1.38 5.51 -19.59
N GLN A 158 0.31 5.66 -20.37
CA GLN A 158 0.38 6.27 -21.70
C GLN A 158 0.91 7.70 -21.65
N ALA A 159 0.50 8.50 -20.65
CA ALA A 159 1.02 9.85 -20.47
C ALA A 159 2.53 9.87 -20.17
N LEU A 160 3.09 8.78 -19.64
CA LEU A 160 4.53 8.66 -19.39
C LEU A 160 5.35 8.34 -20.64
N VAL A 161 4.73 7.79 -21.69
CA VAL A 161 5.44 7.47 -22.93
C VAL A 161 5.64 8.76 -23.73
N PRO A 162 6.89 9.12 -24.09
CA PRO A 162 7.13 10.28 -24.94
C PRO A 162 6.41 10.09 -26.28
N MET A 163 5.49 10.99 -26.62
CA MET A 163 5.02 11.11 -28.00
C MET A 163 6.19 11.63 -28.83
N HIS A 164 6.97 10.73 -29.41
CA HIS A 164 7.85 11.12 -30.51
C HIS A 164 6.91 11.55 -31.65
N SER A 165 6.84 12.86 -31.88
CA SER A 165 6.37 13.40 -33.15
C SER A 165 7.26 12.79 -34.23
N VAL A 166 6.69 11.87 -35.01
CA VAL A 166 7.25 11.49 -36.31
C VAL A 166 6.95 12.61 -37.29
#